data_AF-A0A0F8XIW1-F1
#
_entry.id   AF-A0A0F8XIW1-F1
#
_cell.length_a   1.000
_cell.length_b   1.000
_cell.length_c   1.000
_cell.angle_alpha   90.00
_cell.angle_beta   90.00
_cell.angle_gamma   90.00
#
_symmetry.space_group_name_H-M   'P 1'
#
loop_
_entity.id
_entity.type
_entity.pdbx_description
1 polymer ?
#
loop_
_entity_poly.entity_id
_entity_poly.type
_entity_poly.pdbx_seq_one_letter_code
_entity_poly.pdbx_strand_id
1 'polypeptide(L)'
;MLVTHKGNPITAEICTLLAFDFGTRQIGVAVGQTLSGSANPLTVLKARDGIPDWTQIASLLEEWKPDRLLVGLPLNMDGSE
;
A
#
# COMPACT_ATOMS: atom_id res chain seq x y z
N MET A 1 -10.90 -2.62 1.67
CA MET A 1 -10.20 -2.10 2.85
C MET A 1 -10.87 -0.80 3.28
N LEU A 2 -11.79 -0.86 4.25
CA LEU A 2 -12.38 0.33 4.84
C LEU A 2 -11.44 0.80 5.96
N VAL A 3 -10.75 1.92 5.76
CA VAL A 3 -10.07 2.59 6.86
C VAL A 3 -11.17 3.34 7.64
N THR A 4 -11.69 2.72 8.70
CA THR A 4 -12.58 3.44 9.63
C THR A 4 -11.75 4.07 10.73
N HIS A 5 -11.68 5.40 10.76
CA HIS A 5 -11.18 6.13 11.91
C HIS A 5 -12.39 6.50 12.79
N LYS A 6 -12.54 5.84 13.94
CA LYS A 6 -13.43 6.33 15.00
C LYS A 6 -12.65 7.36 15.81
N GLY A 7 -13.00 8.64 15.63
CA GLY A 7 -12.59 9.71 16.55
C GLY A 7 -12.20 11.02 15.85
N ASN A 8 -12.93 12.07 16.23
CA ASN A 8 -12.80 13.51 15.93
C ASN A 8 -13.45 14.02 14.62
N PRO A 9 -14.38 14.99 14.68
CA PRO A 9 -15.04 15.52 13.50
C PRO A 9 -14.24 16.68 12.85
N ILE A 10 -14.33 16.76 11.52
CA ILE A 10 -14.13 17.93 10.63
C ILE A 10 -12.71 18.37 10.19
N THR A 11 -11.81 17.43 9.89
CA THR A 11 -11.00 17.51 8.66
C THR A 11 -10.72 16.09 8.19
N ALA A 12 -11.19 15.72 7.00
CA ALA A 12 -10.67 14.52 6.34
C ALA A 12 -9.18 14.80 6.09
N GLU A 13 -8.30 14.12 6.82
CA GLU A 13 -6.87 14.29 6.59
C GLU A 13 -6.57 13.93 5.14
N ILE A 14 -5.98 14.87 4.42
CA ILE A 14 -5.47 14.64 3.08
C ILE A 14 -4.22 13.78 3.26
N CYS A 15 -4.35 12.49 3.00
CA CYS A 15 -3.30 11.51 3.16
C CYS A 15 -2.93 10.94 1.80
N THR A 16 -1.63 10.80 1.57
CA THR A 16 -1.06 9.95 0.52
C THR A 16 -0.74 8.58 1.12
N LEU A 17 -1.14 7.51 0.45
CA LEU A 17 -0.89 6.14 0.88
C LEU A 17 -0.14 5.40 -0.21
N LEU A 18 0.82 4.55 0.19
CA LEU A 18 1.34 3.50 -0.68
C LEU A 18 0.73 2.16 -0.28
N ALA A 19 0.20 1.44 -1.25
CA ALA A 19 -0.33 0.09 -1.09
C ALA A 19 0.56 -0.91 -1.82
N PHE A 20 0.88 -2.01 -1.15
CA PHE A 20 1.67 -3.11 -1.65
C PHE A 20 0.80 -4.38 -1.69
N ASP A 21 0.63 -4.95 -2.88
CA ASP A 21 -0.01 -6.25 -3.06
C ASP A 21 1.08 -7.33 -3.05
N PHE A 22 1.15 -8.09 -1.96
CA PHE A 22 2.22 -9.05 -1.74
C PHE A 22 2.08 -10.26 -2.66
N GLY A 23 3.16 -10.59 -3.36
CA GLY A 23 3.29 -11.84 -4.11
C GLY A 23 4.72 -12.36 -4.05
N THR A 24 4.85 -13.68 -4.11
CA THR A 24 6.16 -14.35 -3.95
C THR A 24 7.13 -14.06 -5.10
N ARG A 25 6.62 -13.64 -6.26
CA ARG A 25 7.40 -13.31 -7.46
C ARG A 25 7.32 -11.84 -7.88
N GLN A 26 6.20 -11.19 -7.57
CA GLN A 26 5.91 -9.82 -7.95
C GLN A 26 5.11 -9.18 -6.82
N ILE A 27 5.45 -7.94 -6.50
CA ILE A 27 4.71 -7.11 -5.55
C ILE A 27 4.18 -5.92 -6.33
N GLY A 28 2.86 -5.82 -6.45
CA GLY A 28 2.23 -4.65 -7.05
C GLY A 28 2.30 -3.47 -6.10
N VAL A 29 2.58 -2.27 -6.61
CA VAL A 29 2.59 -1.02 -5.83
C VAL A 29 1.60 -0.04 -6.43
N ALA A 30 0.77 0.55 -5.59
CA ALA A 30 -0.16 1.62 -5.97
C ALA A 30 -0.04 2.81 -5.02
N VAL A 31 -0.34 4.00 -5.52
CA VAL A 31 -0.46 5.22 -4.72
C VAL A 31 -1.91 5.68 -4.68
N GLY A 32 -2.40 6.06 -3.50
CA GLY A 32 -3.75 6.58 -3.30
C GLY A 32 -3.76 7.89 -2.53
N GLN A 33 -4.76 8.72 -2.78
CA GLN A 33 -4.95 9.99 -2.09
C GLN A 33 -6.39 10.13 -1.57
N THR A 34 -6.54 10.50 -0.31
CA THR A 34 -7.89 10.67 0.29
C THR A 34 -8.62 11.90 -0.28
N LEU A 35 -7.89 12.91 -0.75
CA LEU A 35 -8.46 14.11 -1.36
C LEU A 35 -9.23 13.79 -2.65
N SER A 36 -8.62 13.00 -3.55
CA SER A 36 -9.26 12.58 -4.80
C SER A 36 -10.17 11.36 -4.62
N GLY A 37 -9.99 10.61 -3.52
CA GLY A 37 -10.66 9.32 -3.31
C GLY A 37 -10.24 8.26 -4.33
N SER A 38 -9.10 8.44 -5.00
CA SER A 38 -8.62 7.56 -6.07
C SER A 38 -7.27 6.93 -5.73
N ALA A 39 -6.98 5.81 -6.41
CA ALA A 39 -5.69 5.15 -6.39
C ALA A 39 -5.26 4.79 -7.82
N ASN A 40 -3.96 4.85 -8.08
CA ASN A 40 -3.37 4.54 -9.38
C ASN A 40 -2.23 3.53 -9.20
N PRO A 41 -2.04 2.59 -10.15
CA PRO A 41 -0.88 1.73 -10.15
C PRO A 41 0.39 2.57 -10.32
N LEU A 42 1.42 2.25 -9.54
CA LEU A 42 2.69 2.97 -9.54
C LEU A 42 3.79 2.13 -10.22
N THR A 43 4.01 0.90 -9.76
CA THR A 43 5.01 -0.01 -10.32
C THR A 43 4.76 -1.45 -9.87
N VAL A 44 5.56 -2.39 -10.40
CA VAL A 44 5.63 -3.77 -9.91
C VAL A 44 7.07 -4.06 -9.53
N LEU A 45 7.30 -4.43 -8.28
CA LEU A 45 8.61 -4.86 -7.79
C LEU A 45 8.76 -6.35 -8.04
N LYS A 46 9.91 -6.77 -8.59
CA LYS A 46 10.25 -8.19 -8.62
C LYS A 46 10.57 -8.67 -7.21
N ALA A 47 10.07 -9.84 -6.86
CA ALA A 47 10.37 -10.51 -5.61
C ALA A 47 10.92 -11.92 -5.87
N ARG A 48 11.70 -12.42 -4.92
CA ARG A 48 12.17 -13.81 -4.90
C ARG A 48 11.77 -14.41 -3.55
N ASP A 49 10.88 -15.39 -3.58
CA ASP A 49 10.26 -15.98 -2.38
C ASP A 49 9.63 -14.91 -1.47
N GLY A 50 8.98 -13.92 -2.07
CA GLY A 50 8.32 -12.82 -1.35
C GLY A 50 9.26 -11.71 -0.89
N ILE A 51 10.55 -11.83 -1.17
CA ILE A 51 11.55 -10.83 -0.78
C ILE A 51 11.80 -9.90 -1.98
N PRO A 52 11.36 -8.64 -1.92
CA PRO A 52 11.70 -7.64 -2.93
C PRO A 52 13.10 -7.08 -2.70
N ASP A 53 13.57 -6.29 -3.65
CA ASP A 53 14.69 -5.39 -3.43
C ASP A 53 14.26 -4.21 -2.54
N TRP A 54 14.73 -4.21 -1.29
CA TRP A 54 14.41 -3.18 -0.30
C TRP A 54 14.88 -1.78 -0.69
N THR A 55 15.89 -1.64 -1.55
CA THR A 55 16.33 -0.32 -2.00
C THR A 55 15.28 0.36 -2.86
N GLN A 56 14.56 -0.40 -3.69
CA GLN A 56 13.45 0.14 -4.49
C GLN A 56 12.28 0.57 -3.60
N ILE A 57 11.99 -0.18 -2.53
CA ILE A 57 10.98 0.23 -1.54
C ILE A 57 11.41 1.54 -0.85
N ALA A 58 12.66 1.63 -0.40
CA ALA A 58 13.18 2.84 0.23
C ALA A 58 13.05 4.06 -0.68
N SER A 59 13.42 3.94 -1.96
CA SER A 59 13.25 5.02 -2.94
C SER A 59 11.79 5.44 -3.10
N LEU A 60 10.85 4.50 -3.15
CA LEU A 60 9.41 4.81 -3.23
C LEU A 60 8.91 5.56 -1.98
N LEU A 61 9.40 5.18 -0.79
CA LEU A 61 9.05 5.87 0.46
C LEU A 61 9.61 7.30 0.49
N GLU A 62 10.84 7.49 0.03
CA GLU A 62 11.48 8.81 -0.02
C GLU A 62 10.84 9.74 -1.06
N GLU A 63 10.49 9.20 -2.23
CA GLU A 63 9.86 9.93 -3.32
C GLU A 63 8.43 10.35 -2.96
N TRP A 64 7.62 9.42 -2.46
CA TRP A 64 6.18 9.65 -2.26
C TRP A 64 5.83 10.14 -0.86
N LYS A 65 6.72 9.95 0.12
CA LYS A 65 6.54 10.35 1.54
C LYS A 65 5.12 10.04 2.06
N PRO A 66 4.64 8.80 1.90
CA PRO A 66 3.26 8.48 2.24
C PRO A 66 3.02 8.62 3.75
N ASP A 67 1.83 9.08 4.11
CA ASP A 67 1.38 9.14 5.51
C ASP A 67 1.15 7.74 6.08
N ARG A 68 0.77 6.79 5.22
CA ARG A 68 0.43 5.41 5.61
C ARG A 68 0.86 4.40 4.55
N LEU A 69 1.24 3.22 5.02
CA LEU A 69 1.50 2.05 4.18
C LEU A 69 0.40 1.02 4.37
N LEU A 70 0.03 0.37 3.29
CA LEU A 70 -0.98 -0.69 3.27
C LEU A 70 -0.36 -1.92 2.61
N VAL A 71 -0.54 -3.10 3.21
CA VAL A 71 -0.03 -4.35 2.65
C VAL A 71 -1.19 -5.33 2.54
N GLY A 72 -1.39 -5.92 1.36
CA GLY A 72 -2.35 -6.99 1.16
C GLY A 72 -1.93 -8.22 1.95
N LEU A 73 -2.82 -8.72 2.81
CA LEU A 73 -2.61 -10.01 3.49
C LEU A 73 -2.98 -11.13 2.52
N PRO A 74 -2.05 -12.05 2.20
CA PRO A 74 -2.39 -13.24 1.45
C PRO A 74 -3.23 -14.15 2.37
N LEU A 75 -4.50 -14.31 2.03
CA LEU A 75 -5.40 -15.23 2.71
C LEU A 75 -5.72 -16.40 1.78
N ASN A 76 -5.84 -17.60 2.34
CA ASN A 76 -6.38 -18.74 1.63
C ASN A 76 -7.86 -18.51 1.27
N MET A 77 -8.39 -19.30 0.33
CA MET A 77 -9.79 -19.17 -0.11
C MET A 77 -10.81 -19.39 1.03
N ASP A 78 -10.41 -20.09 2.09
CA ASP A 78 -11.22 -20.31 3.30
C ASP A 78 -10.98 -19.25 4.40
N GLY A 79 -10.14 -18.24 4.13
CA GLY A 79 -9.82 -17.17 5.07
C GLY A 79 -8.78 -17.52 6.13
N SER A 80 -8.15 -18.70 6.06
CA SER A 80 -6.97 -19.02 6.87
C SER A 80 -5.71 -18.31 6.33
N GLU A 81 -4.72 -18.12 7.21
CA GLU A 81 -3.39 -17.59 6.89
C GLU A 81 -2.41 -18.70 6.51
#